data_AF-A0A9P7CZZ6-F1
#
_entry.id   AF-A0A9P7CZZ6-F1
#
_cell.length_a   1.000
_cell.length_b   1.000
_cell.length_c   1.000
_cell.angle_alpha   90.00
_cell.angle_beta   90.00
_cell.angle_gamma   90.00
#
_symmetry.space_group_name_H-M   'P 1'
#
loop_
_entity.id
_entity.type
_entity.pdbx_description
1 polymer ?
#
loop_
_entity_poly.entity_id
_entity_poly.type
_entity_poly.pdbx_seq_one_letter_code
_entity_poly.pdbx_strand_id
1 'polypeptide(L)'
;SLKWTCSQLFLKSRMLRQHRSVNSWNAFVRVKHMEANEGHEKGDRIKLTKFIAENRDQLIHEHSRLTLAEKRALNAKVVEARQQKSHAARANSKATRHDMNTTFASMDLVSVNVFLGFMIHDLIFDVDQHTITTCPCPLNKLVSDCRTLIQEELGKLLHNIKGKVNMNYTNYERNIVEHYGLALVNWPLSGHVRNPSKVGRRAQVQSLLDALKSRSCEWVRLMDEERVTRMKDNRERHA
;
A
#
# COMPACT_ATOMS: atom_id res chain seq x y z
N SER A 1 -33.18 -7.18 -5.60
CA SER A 1 -32.75 -5.76 -5.70
C SER A 1 -31.29 -5.62 -5.32
N LEU A 2 -30.44 -5.06 -6.20
CA LEU A 2 -29.00 -4.87 -5.98
C LEU A 2 -28.65 -4.17 -4.65
N LYS A 3 -29.52 -3.26 -4.19
CA LYS A 3 -29.36 -2.56 -2.90
C LYS A 3 -29.36 -3.50 -1.68
N TRP A 4 -30.16 -4.56 -1.73
CA TRP A 4 -30.23 -5.54 -0.64
C TRP A 4 -28.95 -6.36 -0.55
N THR A 5 -28.48 -6.90 -1.68
CA THR A 5 -27.22 -7.64 -1.78
C THR A 5 -26.03 -6.78 -1.36
N CYS A 6 -26.02 -5.51 -1.79
CA CYS A 6 -25.03 -4.51 -1.38
C CYS A 6 -25.01 -4.28 0.14
N SER A 7 -26.18 -4.23 0.76
CA SER A 7 -26.32 -4.04 2.22
C SER A 7 -25.88 -5.28 2.99
N GLN A 8 -26.18 -6.47 2.47
CA GLN A 8 -25.73 -7.74 3.06
C GLN A 8 -24.22 -7.92 2.99
N LEU A 9 -23.59 -7.57 1.85
CA LEU A 9 -22.13 -7.58 1.71
C LEU A 9 -21.46 -6.57 2.66
N PHE A 10 -22.05 -5.39 2.85
CA PHE A 10 -21.56 -4.40 3.82
C PHE A 10 -21.57 -4.92 5.26
N LEU A 11 -22.63 -5.65 5.65
CA LEU A 11 -22.73 -6.23 6.99
C LEU A 11 -21.68 -7.34 7.19
N LYS A 12 -21.54 -8.24 6.20
CA LYS A 12 -20.61 -9.38 6.27
C LYS A 12 -19.14 -8.95 6.22
N SER A 13 -18.79 -7.97 5.38
CA SER A 13 -17.40 -7.52 5.28
C SER A 13 -16.84 -6.88 6.52
N ARG A 14 -17.72 -6.23 7.26
CA ARG A 14 -17.38 -5.56 8.50
C ARG A 14 -17.03 -6.58 9.59
N MET A 15 -17.66 -7.75 9.56
CA MET A 15 -17.30 -8.87 10.44
C MET A 15 -15.93 -9.49 10.08
N LEU A 16 -15.50 -9.34 8.82
CA LEU A 16 -14.20 -9.83 8.35
C LEU A 16 -13.05 -8.83 8.56
N ARG A 17 -13.33 -7.57 8.93
CA ARG A 17 -12.26 -6.60 9.24
C ARG A 17 -11.54 -7.07 10.50
N GLN A 18 -10.24 -7.36 10.36
CA GLN A 18 -9.36 -7.59 11.50
C GLN A 18 -9.41 -6.37 12.42
N HIS A 19 -10.08 -6.53 13.57
CA HIS A 19 -10.07 -5.51 14.58
C HIS A 19 -8.66 -5.41 15.14
N ARG A 20 -8.06 -4.21 15.07
CA ARG A 20 -6.77 -3.94 15.73
C ARG A 20 -6.87 -4.36 17.19
N SER A 21 -5.92 -5.17 17.64
CA SER A 21 -5.80 -5.58 19.03
C SER A 21 -5.79 -4.36 19.95
N VAL A 22 -6.44 -4.49 21.11
CA VAL A 22 -6.47 -3.40 22.09
C VAL A 22 -5.13 -3.39 22.82
N ASN A 23 -4.44 -2.26 22.78
CA ASN A 23 -3.27 -2.02 23.60
C ASN A 23 -3.72 -1.58 25.01
N SER A 24 -3.21 -2.24 26.04
CA SER A 24 -3.53 -1.94 27.45
C SER A 24 -3.14 -0.54 27.86
N TRP A 25 -2.05 0.00 27.32
CA TRP A 25 -1.64 1.39 27.56
C TRP A 25 -2.70 2.37 27.02
N ASN A 26 -3.19 2.14 25.81
CA ASN A 26 -4.21 2.99 25.22
C ASN A 26 -5.54 2.89 25.97
N ALA A 27 -5.89 1.69 26.47
CA ALA A 27 -7.07 1.50 27.30
C ALA A 27 -6.93 2.26 28.64
N PHE A 28 -5.78 2.14 29.29
CA PHE A 28 -5.46 2.82 30.54
C PHE A 28 -5.48 4.35 30.40
N VAL A 29 -4.75 4.90 29.44
CA VAL A 29 -4.69 6.35 29.19
C VAL A 29 -6.08 6.89 28.88
N ARG A 30 -6.91 6.15 28.13
CA ARG A 30 -8.28 6.56 27.85
C ARG A 30 -9.13 6.64 29.12
N VAL A 31 -8.98 5.69 30.06
CA VAL A 31 -9.69 5.73 31.34
C VAL A 31 -9.24 6.93 32.17
N LYS A 32 -7.93 7.10 32.36
CA LYS A 32 -7.35 8.23 33.09
C LYS A 32 -7.72 9.58 32.49
N HIS A 33 -7.76 9.67 31.16
CA HIS A 33 -8.19 10.87 30.45
C HIS A 33 -9.69 11.14 30.60
N MET A 34 -10.53 10.10 30.73
CA MET A 34 -11.95 10.28 31.03
C MET A 34 -12.17 10.72 32.48
N GLU A 35 -11.44 10.11 33.44
CA GLU A 35 -11.42 10.52 34.85
C GLU A 35 -11.01 12.00 34.99
N ALA A 36 -9.93 12.41 34.32
CA ALA A 36 -9.46 13.80 34.32
C ALA A 36 -10.42 14.79 33.63
N ASN A 37 -11.37 14.29 32.83
CA ASN A 37 -12.40 15.10 32.19
C ASN A 37 -13.77 14.92 32.85
N GLU A 38 -13.86 14.19 33.95
CA GLU A 38 -15.07 14.06 34.72
C GLU A 38 -15.41 15.42 35.34
N GLY A 39 -16.62 15.91 35.10
CA GLY A 39 -17.03 17.27 35.48
C GLY A 39 -16.72 18.38 34.47
N HIS A 40 -15.95 18.10 33.40
CA HIS A 40 -15.72 19.09 32.33
C HIS A 40 -16.80 19.04 31.25
N GLU A 41 -17.39 20.19 30.96
CA GLU A 41 -18.30 20.36 29.82
C GLU A 41 -17.59 20.11 28.48
N LYS A 42 -18.34 19.80 27.42
CA LYS A 42 -17.79 19.36 26.13
C LYS A 42 -16.79 20.36 25.50
N GLY A 43 -16.89 21.65 25.81
CA GLY A 43 -15.97 22.70 25.33
C GLY A 43 -14.66 22.78 26.11
N ASP A 44 -14.70 22.49 27.41
CA ASP A 44 -13.60 22.74 28.35
C ASP A 44 -12.79 21.48 28.69
N ARG A 45 -13.07 20.37 28.00
CA ARG A 45 -12.32 19.12 28.17
C ARG A 45 -10.86 19.30 27.77
N ILE A 46 -9.97 18.78 28.61
CA ILE A 46 -8.54 18.76 28.37
C ILE A 46 -8.26 17.89 27.14
N LYS A 47 -7.58 18.46 26.15
CA LYS A 47 -7.16 17.71 24.96
C LYS A 47 -6.20 16.59 25.36
N LEU A 48 -6.38 15.41 24.78
CA LEU A 48 -5.57 14.22 25.08
C LEU A 48 -4.06 14.49 24.97
N THR A 49 -3.63 15.24 23.96
CA THR A 49 -2.23 15.57 23.75
C THR A 49 -1.64 16.39 24.91
N LYS A 50 -2.42 17.36 25.42
CA LYS A 50 -2.01 18.21 26.56
C LYS A 50 -1.95 17.37 27.84
N PHE A 51 -2.99 16.57 28.09
CA PHE A 51 -3.04 15.65 29.22
C PHE A 51 -1.85 14.68 29.27
N ILE A 52 -1.51 14.05 28.15
CA ILE A 52 -0.36 13.12 28.08
C ILE A 52 0.95 13.86 28.31
N ALA A 53 1.12 15.07 27.77
CA ALA A 53 2.34 15.85 27.94
C ALA A 53 2.56 16.24 29.42
N GLU A 54 1.48 16.63 30.12
CA GLU A 54 1.54 17.07 31.52
C GLU A 54 1.68 15.91 32.52
N ASN A 55 1.13 14.74 32.21
CA ASN A 55 1.04 13.61 33.14
C ASN A 55 1.90 12.40 32.73
N ARG A 56 2.84 12.59 31.78
CA ARG A 56 3.55 11.48 31.13
C ARG A 56 4.19 10.50 32.13
N ASP A 57 4.99 11.03 33.05
CA ASP A 57 5.80 10.22 33.95
C ASP A 57 4.93 9.49 34.98
N GLN A 58 3.91 10.18 35.51
CA GLN A 58 2.93 9.58 36.40
C GLN A 58 2.15 8.44 35.71
N LEU A 59 1.69 8.66 34.47
CA LEU A 59 0.96 7.64 33.71
C LEU A 59 1.81 6.39 33.47
N ILE A 60 3.09 6.57 33.11
CA ILE A 60 4.02 5.45 32.89
C ILE A 60 4.20 4.66 34.20
N HIS A 61 4.43 5.38 35.31
CA HIS A 61 4.62 4.77 36.61
C HIS A 61 3.35 4.00 37.06
N GLU A 62 2.16 4.60 36.98
CA GLU A 62 0.91 3.94 37.34
C GLU A 62 0.63 2.71 36.47
N HIS A 63 0.85 2.78 35.16
CA HIS A 63 0.65 1.64 34.28
C HIS A 63 1.65 0.50 34.52
N SER A 64 2.88 0.82 34.94
CA SER A 64 3.88 -0.19 35.29
C SER A 64 3.43 -1.03 36.50
N ARG A 65 2.71 -0.41 37.45
CA ARG A 65 2.17 -1.06 38.66
C ARG A 65 0.93 -1.91 38.40
N LEU A 66 0.24 -1.71 37.27
CA LEU A 66 -0.95 -2.50 36.93
C LEU A 66 -0.60 -3.97 36.69
N THR A 67 -1.37 -4.83 37.34
CA THR A 67 -1.32 -6.28 37.16
C THR A 67 -1.81 -6.68 35.78
N LEU A 68 -1.46 -7.90 35.35
CA LEU A 68 -1.92 -8.46 34.08
C LEU A 68 -3.45 -8.61 34.04
N ALA A 69 -4.07 -8.94 35.18
CA ALA A 69 -5.53 -9.07 35.30
C ALA A 69 -6.23 -7.73 35.06
N GLU A 70 -5.75 -6.65 35.67
CA GLU A 70 -6.30 -5.31 35.48
C GLU A 70 -6.12 -4.81 34.04
N LYS A 71 -4.94 -5.05 33.44
CA LYS A 71 -4.69 -4.74 32.03
C LYS A 71 -5.67 -5.46 31.11
N ARG A 72 -5.96 -6.74 31.37
CA ARG A 72 -6.96 -7.51 30.61
C ARG A 72 -8.38 -6.98 30.82
N ALA A 73 -8.74 -6.61 32.04
CA ALA A 73 -10.06 -6.03 32.34
C ALA A 73 -10.27 -4.68 31.60
N LEU A 74 -9.25 -3.82 31.55
CA LEU A 74 -9.28 -2.58 30.77
C LEU A 74 -9.47 -2.86 29.27
N ASN A 75 -8.75 -3.85 28.74
CA ASN A 75 -8.90 -4.25 27.34
C ASN A 75 -10.31 -4.78 27.05
N ALA A 76 -10.87 -5.60 27.94
CA ALA A 76 -12.21 -6.16 27.80
C ALA A 76 -13.27 -5.04 27.72
N LYS A 77 -13.20 -4.03 28.60
CA LYS A 77 -14.10 -2.86 28.56
C LYS A 77 -14.04 -2.12 27.21
N VAL A 78 -12.86 -2.01 26.61
CA VAL A 78 -12.71 -1.38 25.29
C VAL A 78 -13.30 -2.25 24.17
N VAL A 79 -13.15 -3.57 24.25
CA VAL A 79 -13.75 -4.50 23.28
C VAL A 79 -15.28 -4.47 23.37
N GLU A 80 -15.83 -4.50 24.57
CA GLU A 80 -17.27 -4.42 24.82
C GLU A 80 -17.84 -3.10 24.27
N ALA A 81 -17.20 -1.96 24.58
CA ALA A 81 -17.61 -0.66 24.03
C ALA A 81 -17.48 -0.57 22.49
N ARG A 82 -16.64 -1.40 21.85
CA ARG A 82 -16.59 -1.51 20.39
C ARG A 82 -17.75 -2.33 19.85
N GLN A 83 -18.15 -3.40 20.55
CA GLN A 83 -19.28 -4.26 20.17
C GLN A 83 -20.62 -3.54 20.34
N GLN A 84 -20.78 -2.74 21.40
CA GLN A 84 -22.01 -1.99 21.69
C GLN A 84 -22.27 -0.82 20.73
N LYS A 85 -21.26 -0.35 19.98
CA LYS A 85 -21.46 0.71 18.99
C LYS A 85 -22.30 0.19 17.83
N SER A 86 -23.61 0.47 17.86
CA SER A 86 -24.47 0.28 16.70
C SER A 86 -23.96 1.17 15.58
N HIS A 87 -23.77 0.59 14.41
CA HIS A 87 -23.26 1.31 13.28
C HIS A 87 -24.27 1.24 12.15
N ALA A 88 -25.15 2.25 12.14
CA ALA A 88 -25.97 2.54 10.98
C ALA A 88 -25.08 2.66 9.74
N ALA A 89 -25.47 1.99 8.65
CA ALA A 89 -24.79 2.16 7.38
C ALA A 89 -24.81 3.65 7.03
N ARG A 90 -23.64 4.24 6.75
CA ARG A 90 -23.60 5.60 6.21
C ARG A 90 -24.34 5.56 4.87
N ALA A 91 -25.47 6.25 4.77
CA ALA A 91 -26.31 6.31 3.56
C ALA A 91 -25.65 7.07 2.38
N ASN A 92 -24.32 7.13 2.34
CA ASN A 92 -23.55 7.76 1.29
C ASN A 92 -23.06 6.70 0.30
N SER A 93 -23.58 6.75 -0.93
CA SER A 93 -23.24 5.84 -2.02
C SER A 93 -21.73 5.72 -2.30
N LYS A 94 -20.96 6.79 -2.10
CA LYS A 94 -19.50 6.79 -2.28
C LYS A 94 -18.78 6.00 -1.18
N ALA A 95 -19.23 6.17 0.07
CA ALA A 95 -18.68 5.44 1.22
C ALA A 95 -19.01 3.94 1.10
N THR A 96 -20.25 3.61 0.74
CA THR A 96 -20.69 2.24 0.49
C THR A 96 -19.84 1.55 -0.57
N ARG A 97 -19.55 2.22 -1.70
CA ARG A 97 -18.68 1.68 -2.77
C ARG A 97 -17.24 1.47 -2.31
N HIS A 98 -16.68 2.41 -1.54
CA HIS A 98 -15.32 2.28 -1.01
C HIS A 98 -15.19 1.11 -0.03
N ASP A 99 -16.18 0.95 0.87
CA ASP A 99 -16.24 -0.18 1.79
C ASP A 99 -16.39 -1.51 1.03
N MET A 100 -17.21 -1.58 -0.02
CA MET A 100 -17.33 -2.76 -0.89
C MET A 100 -15.99 -3.12 -1.54
N ASN A 101 -15.30 -2.15 -2.16
CA ASN A 101 -14.01 -2.43 -2.80
C ASN A 101 -12.97 -2.93 -1.80
N THR A 102 -12.96 -2.37 -0.58
CA THR A 102 -12.08 -2.80 0.50
C THR A 102 -12.42 -4.22 0.98
N THR A 103 -13.71 -4.53 1.05
CA THR A 103 -14.23 -5.87 1.39
C THR A 103 -13.73 -6.92 0.41
N PHE A 104 -13.96 -6.69 -0.88
CA PHE A 104 -13.57 -7.63 -1.93
C PHE A 104 -12.06 -7.86 -1.90
N ALA A 105 -11.27 -6.79 -1.76
CA ALA A 105 -9.82 -6.90 -1.61
C ALA A 105 -9.39 -7.71 -0.37
N SER A 106 -10.14 -7.65 0.73
CA SER A 106 -9.85 -8.47 1.93
C SER A 106 -10.32 -9.92 1.81
N MET A 107 -11.43 -10.19 1.10
CA MET A 107 -11.89 -11.55 0.80
C MET A 107 -10.91 -12.26 -0.13
N ASP A 108 -10.33 -11.54 -1.10
CA ASP A 108 -9.27 -12.05 -1.97
C ASP A 108 -8.04 -12.53 -1.15
N LEU A 109 -7.74 -11.92 0.00
CA LEU A 109 -6.65 -12.34 0.89
C LEU A 109 -6.99 -13.54 1.79
N VAL A 110 -8.27 -13.69 2.19
CA VAL A 110 -8.70 -14.85 3.00
C VAL A 110 -8.75 -16.12 2.14
N SER A 111 -9.10 -16.01 0.86
CA SER A 111 -9.01 -17.11 -0.11
C SER A 111 -7.59 -17.66 -0.22
N VAL A 112 -6.55 -16.82 -0.09
CA VAL A 112 -5.14 -17.25 -0.12
C VAL A 112 -4.75 -18.02 1.14
N ASN A 113 -5.27 -17.64 2.32
CA ASN A 113 -4.92 -18.31 3.59
C ASN A 113 -5.64 -19.65 3.81
N VAL A 114 -6.87 -19.82 3.31
CA VAL A 114 -7.55 -21.13 3.34
C VAL A 114 -6.90 -22.09 2.34
N PHE A 115 -6.38 -21.59 1.21
CA PHE A 115 -5.70 -22.40 0.19
C PHE A 115 -4.31 -22.87 0.63
N LEU A 116 -3.55 -22.04 1.36
CA LEU A 116 -2.25 -22.43 1.93
C LEU A 116 -2.34 -23.51 3.02
N GLY A 117 -3.47 -23.58 3.74
CA GLY A 117 -3.72 -24.63 4.74
C GLY A 117 -4.08 -26.00 4.14
N PHE A 118 -4.54 -26.03 2.88
CA PHE A 118 -4.89 -27.27 2.17
C PHE A 118 -3.76 -27.76 1.24
N MET A 119 -2.87 -26.85 0.81
CA MET A 119 -1.78 -27.10 -0.16
C MET A 119 -0.52 -27.80 0.40
N ILE A 120 -0.51 -28.28 1.65
CA ILE A 120 0.62 -29.07 2.19
C ILE A 120 0.31 -30.57 2.23
N HIS A 121 -0.94 -31.01 1.96
CA HIS A 121 -1.30 -32.44 2.03
C HIS A 121 -1.46 -33.14 0.67
N ASP A 122 -1.55 -32.41 -0.46
CA ASP A 122 -1.60 -33.01 -1.79
C ASP A 122 -0.32 -32.67 -2.58
N LEU A 123 0.56 -33.66 -2.57
CA LEU A 123 1.87 -33.73 -3.21
C LEU A 123 1.85 -33.56 -4.74
N ILE A 124 3.02 -33.25 -5.29
CA ILE A 124 3.59 -33.87 -6.51
C ILE A 124 2.56 -34.15 -7.62
N PHE A 125 2.33 -33.22 -8.54
CA PHE A 125 2.31 -33.50 -9.98
C PHE A 125 2.22 -32.21 -10.80
N ASP A 126 2.68 -32.34 -12.03
CA ASP A 126 3.06 -31.34 -13.02
C ASP A 126 2.09 -30.19 -13.31
N VAL A 127 2.74 -29.06 -13.61
CA VAL A 127 2.49 -28.15 -14.74
C VAL A 127 1.07 -28.22 -15.33
N ASP A 128 0.26 -27.22 -15.01
CA ASP A 128 -0.24 -26.36 -16.09
C ASP A 128 -0.56 -24.95 -15.61
N GLN A 129 -0.14 -24.02 -16.45
CA GLN A 129 -0.05 -22.60 -16.18
C GLN A 129 -1.36 -21.94 -16.58
N HIS A 130 -2.40 -22.02 -15.72
CA HIS A 130 -3.63 -21.24 -15.91
C HIS A 130 -3.81 -20.18 -14.84
N THR A 131 -3.32 -19.00 -15.23
CA THR A 131 -3.54 -17.65 -14.71
C THR A 131 -4.86 -17.45 -13.95
N ILE A 132 -4.78 -17.41 -12.61
CA ILE A 132 -5.84 -16.85 -11.77
C ILE A 132 -5.81 -15.33 -11.96
N THR A 133 -6.83 -14.82 -12.64
CA THR A 133 -7.05 -13.39 -12.87
C THR A 133 -7.31 -12.69 -11.55
N THR A 134 -6.29 -12.03 -11.03
CA THR A 134 -6.36 -11.14 -9.87
C THR A 134 -7.18 -9.90 -10.20
N CYS A 135 -8.04 -9.45 -9.28
CA CYS A 135 -8.87 -8.27 -9.46
C CYS A 135 -8.03 -7.06 -9.91
N PRO A 136 -8.42 -6.35 -10.99
CA PRO A 136 -7.59 -5.30 -11.56
C PRO A 136 -7.33 -4.14 -10.59
N CYS A 137 -6.10 -4.08 -10.03
CA CYS A 137 -5.57 -2.96 -9.24
C CYS A 137 -5.89 -1.61 -9.89
N PRO A 138 -6.35 -0.55 -9.20
CA PRO A 138 -6.67 0.73 -9.82
C PRO A 138 -5.54 1.23 -10.75
N LEU A 139 -5.86 1.77 -11.94
CA LEU A 139 -4.85 2.16 -12.94
C LEU A 139 -3.78 3.08 -12.35
N ASN A 140 -4.17 4.01 -11.48
CA ASN A 140 -3.25 4.92 -10.79
C ASN A 140 -2.22 4.16 -9.93
N LYS A 141 -2.64 3.06 -9.30
CA LYS A 141 -1.74 2.21 -8.51
C LYS A 141 -0.76 1.48 -9.41
N LEU A 142 -1.20 0.90 -10.53
CA LEU A 142 -0.32 0.26 -11.50
C LEU A 142 0.75 1.22 -12.05
N VAL A 143 0.32 2.44 -12.41
CA VAL A 143 1.22 3.50 -12.89
C VAL A 143 2.22 3.89 -11.80
N SER A 144 1.76 3.99 -10.54
CA SER A 144 2.63 4.28 -9.39
C SER A 144 3.67 3.17 -9.20
N ASP A 145 3.24 1.92 -9.19
CA ASP A 145 4.10 0.75 -8.99
C ASP A 145 5.17 0.66 -10.08
N CYS A 146 4.82 0.89 -11.35
CA CYS A 146 5.79 0.94 -12.45
C CYS A 146 6.84 2.05 -12.24
N ARG A 147 6.41 3.26 -11.84
CA ARG A 147 7.34 4.37 -11.60
C ARG A 147 8.29 4.09 -10.45
N THR A 148 7.77 3.51 -9.36
CA THR A 148 8.57 3.14 -8.19
C THR A 148 9.62 2.11 -8.58
N LEU A 149 9.25 1.04 -9.28
CA LEU A 149 10.20 0.01 -9.72
C LEU A 149 11.30 0.57 -10.62
N ILE A 150 10.93 1.36 -11.64
CA ILE A 150 11.90 1.98 -12.55
C ILE A 150 12.88 2.87 -11.78
N GLN A 151 12.38 3.66 -10.84
CA GLN A 151 13.18 4.60 -10.04
C GLN A 151 14.07 3.90 -9.01
N GLU A 152 13.58 2.84 -8.37
CA GLU A 152 14.35 2.05 -7.41
C GLU A 152 15.50 1.32 -8.10
N GLU A 153 15.24 0.67 -9.24
CA GLU A 153 16.29 -0.03 -9.99
C GLU A 153 17.35 0.94 -10.54
N LEU A 154 16.93 2.11 -11.05
CA LEU A 154 17.87 3.16 -11.45
C LEU A 154 18.71 3.65 -10.25
N GLY A 155 18.07 3.86 -9.10
CA GLY A 155 18.74 4.28 -7.87
C GLY A 155 19.77 3.25 -7.38
N LYS A 156 19.46 1.95 -7.49
CA LYS A 156 20.40 0.87 -7.16
C LYS A 156 21.64 0.90 -8.06
N LEU A 157 21.50 1.15 -9.36
CA LEU A 157 22.64 1.21 -10.27
C LEU A 157 23.52 2.45 -10.07
N LEU A 158 22.92 3.55 -9.61
CA LEU A 158 23.58 4.85 -9.43
C LEU A 158 23.92 5.18 -7.97
N HIS A 159 23.85 4.21 -7.06
CA HIS A 159 24.07 4.42 -5.61
C HIS A 159 25.43 5.05 -5.25
N ASN A 160 26.43 4.92 -6.13
CA ASN A 160 27.77 5.46 -5.93
C ASN A 160 27.93 6.93 -6.35
N ILE A 161 26.93 7.52 -7.01
CA ILE A 161 26.99 8.90 -7.49
C ILE A 161 26.42 9.83 -6.41
N LYS A 162 27.11 10.94 -6.09
CA LYS A 162 26.61 11.95 -5.15
C LYS A 162 25.39 12.65 -5.74
N GLY A 163 24.20 12.30 -5.22
CA GLY A 163 22.95 13.00 -5.51
C GLY A 163 21.81 12.05 -5.83
N LYS A 164 20.58 12.44 -5.47
CA LYS A 164 19.38 11.68 -5.81
C LYS A 164 19.04 11.87 -7.29
N VAL A 165 19.39 10.89 -8.12
CA VAL A 165 19.03 10.89 -9.54
C VAL A 165 17.54 10.59 -9.69
N ASN A 166 16.79 11.53 -10.26
CA ASN A 166 15.36 11.38 -10.51
C ASN A 166 15.14 11.01 -11.99
N MET A 167 14.25 10.05 -12.24
CA MET A 167 13.94 9.57 -13.58
C MET A 167 13.33 10.68 -14.43
N ASN A 168 13.91 10.96 -15.60
CA ASN A 168 13.42 11.96 -16.55
C ASN A 168 12.98 11.27 -17.84
N TYR A 169 11.66 11.16 -18.05
CA TYR A 169 11.09 10.53 -19.24
C TYR A 169 11.06 11.45 -20.47
N THR A 170 11.08 12.77 -20.28
CA THR A 170 11.01 13.75 -21.39
C THR A 170 12.35 13.86 -22.10
N ASN A 171 13.42 13.94 -21.31
CA ASN A 171 14.79 14.05 -21.80
C ASN A 171 15.56 12.76 -21.49
N TYR A 172 14.92 11.62 -21.72
CA TYR A 172 15.44 10.32 -21.34
C TYR A 172 16.80 10.03 -21.98
N GLU A 173 16.92 10.22 -23.30
CA GLU A 173 18.18 10.00 -24.01
C GLU A 173 19.29 10.88 -23.41
N ARG A 174 19.10 12.20 -23.38
CA ARG A 174 20.13 13.14 -22.91
C ARG A 174 20.50 12.99 -21.43
N ASN A 175 19.52 12.90 -20.54
CA ASN A 175 19.76 12.98 -19.10
C ASN A 175 20.01 11.62 -18.44
N ILE A 176 19.58 10.53 -19.07
CA ILE A 176 19.75 9.18 -18.52
C ILE A 176 20.78 8.41 -19.35
N VAL A 177 20.53 8.25 -20.65
CA VAL A 177 21.35 7.40 -21.52
C VAL A 177 22.71 8.03 -21.79
N GLU A 178 22.75 9.26 -22.27
CA GLU A 178 24.00 9.95 -22.60
C GLU A 178 24.80 10.33 -21.35
N HIS A 179 24.14 10.67 -20.25
CA HIS A 179 24.84 11.14 -19.05
C HIS A 179 25.39 9.99 -18.19
N TYR A 180 24.58 8.95 -17.95
CA TYR A 180 24.97 7.83 -17.09
C TYR A 180 25.37 6.56 -17.84
N GLY A 181 25.17 6.50 -19.16
CA GLY A 181 25.43 5.29 -19.94
C GLY A 181 24.46 4.15 -19.62
N LEU A 182 23.27 4.47 -19.09
CA LEU A 182 22.27 3.48 -18.69
C LEU A 182 21.08 3.54 -19.63
N ALA A 183 20.61 2.37 -20.07
CA ALA A 183 19.39 2.28 -20.84
C ALA A 183 18.49 1.14 -20.39
N LEU A 184 17.20 1.41 -20.41
CA LEU A 184 16.16 0.43 -20.23
C LEU A 184 15.95 -0.33 -21.55
N VAL A 185 16.30 -1.60 -21.56
CA VAL A 185 16.24 -2.48 -22.74
C VAL A 185 14.95 -3.31 -22.70
N ASN A 186 14.52 -3.83 -23.85
CA ASN A 186 13.35 -4.71 -23.98
C ASN A 186 12.06 -4.10 -23.44
N TRP A 187 11.88 -2.79 -23.68
CA TRP A 187 10.65 -2.11 -23.33
C TRP A 187 9.47 -2.77 -24.06
N PRO A 188 8.43 -3.25 -23.36
CA PRO A 188 7.41 -4.12 -23.94
C PRO A 188 6.39 -3.39 -24.82
N LEU A 189 6.54 -2.08 -25.00
CA LEU A 189 5.65 -1.25 -25.81
C LEU A 189 6.41 -0.79 -27.04
N SER A 190 5.73 -0.77 -28.18
CA SER A 190 6.33 -0.27 -29.42
C SER A 190 6.72 1.21 -29.29
N GLY A 191 7.99 1.51 -29.54
CA GLY A 191 8.56 2.86 -29.55
C GLY A 191 9.50 3.16 -28.38
N HIS A 192 9.76 4.45 -28.15
CA HIS A 192 10.68 4.92 -27.11
C HIS A 192 10.10 4.81 -25.68
N VAL A 193 10.97 4.80 -24.67
CA VAL A 193 10.58 4.82 -23.25
C VAL A 193 9.69 6.03 -22.96
N ARG A 194 8.52 5.79 -22.37
CA ARG A 194 7.54 6.83 -22.02
C ARG A 194 7.21 6.77 -20.56
N ASN A 195 6.74 7.90 -20.01
CA ASN A 195 6.19 7.93 -18.67
C ASN A 195 5.04 6.92 -18.56
N PRO A 196 5.02 6.04 -17.54
CA PRO A 196 3.94 5.06 -17.35
C PRO A 196 2.52 5.66 -17.34
N SER A 197 2.34 6.93 -16.97
CA SER A 197 1.01 7.59 -17.05
C SER A 197 0.58 7.95 -18.47
N LYS A 198 1.51 8.04 -19.42
CA LYS A 198 1.26 8.37 -20.83
C LYS A 198 1.25 7.13 -21.73
N VAL A 199 1.47 5.94 -21.16
CA VAL A 199 1.41 4.65 -21.87
C VAL A 199 -0.02 4.35 -22.37
N GLY A 200 -1.05 4.90 -21.71
CA GLY A 200 -2.42 4.84 -22.20
C GLY A 200 -3.26 3.76 -21.54
N ARG A 201 -3.52 2.65 -22.26
CA ARG A 201 -4.51 1.64 -21.83
C ARG A 201 -4.00 0.80 -20.67
N ARG A 202 -4.92 0.36 -19.82
CA ARG A 202 -4.63 -0.49 -18.66
C ARG A 202 -3.81 -1.73 -19.00
N ALA A 203 -4.19 -2.45 -20.06
CA ALA A 203 -3.50 -3.67 -20.49
C ALA A 203 -2.01 -3.41 -20.77
N GLN A 204 -1.69 -2.28 -21.41
CA GLN A 204 -0.31 -1.90 -21.73
C GLN A 204 0.51 -1.59 -20.47
N VAL A 205 -0.09 -0.91 -19.49
CA VAL A 205 0.57 -0.64 -18.20
C VAL A 205 0.77 -1.93 -17.41
N GLN A 206 -0.17 -2.88 -17.49
CA GLN A 206 -0.03 -4.19 -16.85
C GLN A 206 1.09 -5.01 -17.49
N SER A 207 1.12 -5.11 -18.83
CA SER A 207 2.22 -5.77 -19.55
C SER A 207 3.58 -5.15 -19.23
N LEU A 208 3.63 -3.82 -19.05
CA LEU A 208 4.83 -3.14 -18.59
C LEU A 208 5.24 -3.56 -17.17
N LEU A 209 4.29 -3.59 -16.23
CA LEU A 209 4.56 -4.01 -14.87
C LEU A 209 5.06 -5.47 -14.81
N ASP A 210 4.43 -6.33 -15.59
CA ASP A 210 4.77 -7.75 -15.64
C ASP A 210 6.17 -7.93 -16.23
N ALA A 211 6.52 -7.19 -17.29
CA ALA A 211 7.86 -7.18 -17.88
C ALA A 211 8.96 -6.69 -16.93
N LEU A 212 8.68 -5.66 -16.13
CA LEU A 212 9.61 -5.16 -15.12
C LEU A 212 9.81 -6.18 -14.00
N LYS A 213 8.75 -6.89 -13.59
CA LYS A 213 8.82 -7.91 -12.54
C LYS A 213 9.49 -9.20 -13.01
N SER A 214 9.23 -9.62 -14.24
CA SER A 214 9.87 -10.79 -14.85
C SER A 214 11.32 -10.53 -15.27
N ARG A 215 11.83 -9.30 -15.06
CA ARG A 215 13.12 -8.81 -15.57
C ARG A 215 13.27 -8.92 -17.08
N SER A 216 12.16 -9.08 -17.82
CA SER A 216 12.24 -9.00 -19.28
C SER A 216 12.53 -7.58 -19.74
N CYS A 217 12.17 -6.56 -18.93
CA CYS A 217 12.58 -5.17 -19.10
C CYS A 217 13.47 -4.74 -17.93
N GLU A 218 14.74 -4.46 -18.21
CA GLU A 218 15.72 -4.12 -17.18
C GLU A 218 16.68 -3.01 -17.62
N TRP A 219 17.35 -2.42 -16.64
CA TRP A 219 18.38 -1.42 -16.85
C TRP A 219 19.71 -2.07 -17.17
N VAL A 220 20.27 -1.75 -18.32
CA VAL A 220 21.55 -2.26 -18.81
C VAL A 220 22.54 -1.09 -18.93
N ARG A 221 23.79 -1.35 -18.53
CA ARG A 221 24.92 -0.46 -18.82
C ARG A 221 25.31 -0.61 -20.27
N LEU A 222 25.22 0.47 -21.03
CA LEU A 222 25.66 0.50 -22.42
C LEU A 222 27.17 0.48 -22.50
N MET A 223 27.66 -0.21 -23.53
CA MET A 223 29.05 -0.09 -23.96
C MET A 223 29.28 1.29 -24.59
N ASP A 224 30.51 1.79 -24.55
CA ASP A 224 30.83 3.14 -25.03
C ASP A 224 30.48 3.33 -26.51
N GLU A 225 30.62 2.29 -27.33
CA GLU A 225 30.27 2.31 -28.77
C GLU A 225 28.75 2.47 -29.00
N GLU A 226 27.93 1.75 -28.25
CA GLU A 226 26.47 1.83 -28.33
C GLU A 226 25.96 3.19 -27.82
N ARG A 227 26.62 3.72 -26.78
CA ARG A 227 26.33 5.04 -26.23
C ARG A 227 26.64 6.14 -27.25
N VAL A 228 27.79 6.06 -27.94
CA VAL A 228 28.16 7.02 -29.00
C VAL A 228 27.17 6.96 -30.16
N THR A 229 26.74 5.77 -30.55
CA THR A 229 25.72 5.60 -31.60
C THR A 229 24.41 6.26 -31.20
N ARG A 230 23.93 6.03 -29.98
CA ARG A 230 22.70 6.67 -29.48
C ARG A 230 22.83 8.19 -29.33
N MET A 231 24.00 8.69 -28.94
CA MET A 231 24.27 10.13 -28.91
C MET A 231 24.17 10.76 -30.32
N LYS A 232 24.67 10.07 -31.34
CA LYS A 232 24.58 10.52 -32.74
C LYS A 232 23.12 10.54 -33.21
N ASP A 233 22.39 9.45 -33.00
CA ASP A 233 20.96 9.35 -33.36
C ASP A 233 20.11 10.42 -32.66
N ASN A 234 20.40 10.71 -31.38
CA ASN A 234 19.68 11.73 -30.62
C ASN A 234 19.98 13.15 -31.16
N ARG A 235 21.22 13.43 -31.56
CA ARG A 235 21.57 14.71 -32.21
C ARG A 235 20.87 14.88 -33.55
N GLU A 236 20.78 13.81 -34.36
CA GLU A 236 20.11 13.84 -35.66
C GLU A 236 18.60 14.08 -35.54
N ARG A 237 17.94 13.58 -34.49
CA ARG A 237 16.51 13.85 -34.24
C ARG A 237 16.21 15.30 -33.83
N HIS A 238 17.21 16.04 -33.34
CA HIS A 238 17.07 17.40 -32.81
C HIS A 238 17.73 18.46 -33.70
N ALA A 239 18.38 18.06 -34.80
CA ALA A 239 18.89 18.94 -35.84
C ALA A 239 17.78 19.38 -36.80
#